data_AF-A0AAQ4EIM2-F1
#
_entry.id   AF-A0AAQ4EIM2-F1
#
_cell.length_a   1.000
_cell.length_b   1.000
_cell.length_c   1.000
_cell.angle_alpha   90.00
_cell.angle_beta   90.00
_cell.angle_gamma   90.00
#
_symmetry.space_group_name_H-M   'P 1'
#
loop_
_entity.id
_entity.type
_entity.pdbx_description
1 polymer ?
#
loop_
_entity_poly.entity_id
_entity_poly.type
_entity_poly.pdbx_seq_one_letter_code
_entity_poly.pdbx_strand_id
1 'polypeptide(L)'
;MVILRNFQAIKKLLTKREVLCRPRNWLFKGELYGGVATLNGEVWEQNRRYCLHVLRNLGFGKTSMEEHIKDECCCIVEKVAEAKGAPIAFQNYLLTSTSNNISALVYGRR
;
A
#
# COMPACT_ATOMS: atom_id res chain seq x y z
N MET A 1 16.37 -1.17 -21.89
CA MET A 1 16.03 -0.50 -20.61
C MET A 1 16.12 0.99 -20.84
N VAL A 2 15.02 1.73 -20.65
CA VAL A 2 14.99 3.20 -20.81
C VAL A 2 15.06 3.83 -19.42
N ILE A 3 15.95 4.80 -19.23
CA ILE A 3 16.12 5.51 -17.96
C ILE A 3 15.60 6.94 -18.13
N LEU A 4 14.65 7.34 -17.30
CA LEU A 4 14.14 8.72 -17.25
C LEU A 4 14.82 9.46 -16.11
N ARG A 5 15.44 10.61 -16.40
CA ARG A 5 16.21 11.39 -15.41
C ARG A 5 15.50 12.64 -14.88
N ASN A 6 14.53 13.19 -15.62
CA ASN A 6 13.91 14.46 -15.26
C ASN A 6 12.38 14.33 -15.12
N PHE A 7 11.80 15.22 -14.32
CA PHE A 7 10.38 15.21 -13.99
C PHE A 7 9.48 15.32 -15.23
N GLN A 8 9.82 16.20 -16.19
CA GLN A 8 9.04 16.38 -17.40
C GLN A 8 8.96 15.09 -18.24
N ALA A 9 10.08 14.38 -18.40
CA ALA A 9 10.11 13.10 -19.11
C ALA A 9 9.34 12.02 -18.36
N ILE A 10 9.47 11.93 -17.04
CA ILE A 10 8.73 10.98 -16.21
C ILE A 10 7.22 11.21 -16.33
N LYS A 11 6.76 12.45 -16.16
CA LYS A 11 5.34 12.82 -16.27
C LYS A 11 4.79 12.52 -17.66
N LYS A 12 5.52 12.92 -18.72
CA LYS A 12 5.13 12.68 -20.12
C LYS A 12 5.02 11.19 -20.42
N LEU A 13 5.95 10.38 -19.93
CA LEU A 13 5.93 8.94 -20.18
C LEU A 13 4.81 8.24 -19.40
N LEU A 14 4.68 8.48 -18.09
CA LEU A 14 3.70 7.80 -17.24
C LEU A 14 2.23 8.08 -17.60
N THR A 15 1.98 9.13 -18.38
CA THR A 15 0.64 9.45 -18.90
C THR A 15 0.27 8.60 -20.12
N LYS A 16 1.26 8.00 -20.81
CA LYS A 16 1.03 7.14 -21.97
C LYS A 16 0.58 5.75 -21.53
N ARG A 17 -0.44 5.20 -22.19
CA ARG A 17 -0.91 3.82 -21.92
C ARG A 17 0.12 2.75 -22.25
N GLU A 18 0.96 3.00 -23.25
CA GLU A 18 2.00 2.10 -23.74
C GLU A 18 3.00 1.64 -22.67
N VAL A 19 3.19 2.45 -21.62
CA VAL A 19 4.17 2.17 -20.55
C VAL A 19 3.53 1.69 -19.25
N LEU A 20 2.23 1.38 -19.26
CA LEU A 20 1.53 0.87 -18.08
C LEU A 20 1.84 -0.62 -17.81
N CYS A 21 2.54 -1.32 -18.70
CA CYS A 21 2.94 -2.70 -18.44
C CYS A 21 3.97 -2.78 -17.29
N ARG A 22 3.77 -3.75 -16.38
CA ARG A 22 4.70 -4.04 -15.30
C ARG A 22 5.83 -4.93 -15.82
N PRO A 23 7.09 -4.46 -15.72
CA PRO A 23 8.22 -5.25 -16.16
C PRO A 23 8.36 -6.47 -15.28
N ARG A 24 8.84 -7.56 -15.87
CA ARG A 24 9.12 -8.81 -15.16
C ARG A 24 10.27 -8.56 -14.19
N ASN A 25 9.94 -8.29 -12.93
CA ASN A 25 10.91 -7.96 -11.89
C ASN A 25 11.25 -9.20 -11.06
N TRP A 26 12.37 -9.13 -10.32
CA TRP A 26 12.79 -10.22 -9.45
C TRP A 26 11.91 -10.32 -8.19
N LEU A 27 11.35 -9.21 -7.73
CA LEU A 27 10.49 -9.11 -6.54
C LEU A 27 9.20 -9.91 -6.67
N PHE A 28 8.60 -9.95 -7.87
CA PHE A 28 7.38 -10.72 -8.15
C PHE A 28 7.65 -11.95 -9.03
N LYS A 29 8.90 -12.42 -9.10
CA LYS A 29 9.33 -13.49 -10.03
C LYS A 29 8.81 -14.89 -9.66
N GLY A 30 7.98 -15.02 -8.63
CA GLY A 30 7.44 -16.28 -8.14
C GLY A 30 5.97 -16.23 -7.69
N GLU A 31 5.24 -15.15 -7.97
CA GLU A 31 3.82 -15.13 -7.61
C GLU A 31 3.04 -16.09 -8.52
N LEU A 32 2.58 -17.20 -7.93
CA LEU A 32 1.62 -18.14 -8.53
C LEU A 32 0.24 -17.49 -8.82
N TYR A 33 0.00 -16.26 -8.37
CA TYR A 33 -1.31 -15.62 -8.40
C TYR A 33 -1.25 -14.24 -9.08
N GLY A 34 -2.22 -13.98 -9.96
CA GLY A 34 -2.35 -12.70 -10.63
C GLY A 34 -2.92 -11.62 -9.69
N GLY A 35 -2.29 -10.45 -9.65
CA GLY A 35 -2.75 -9.31 -8.85
C GLY A 35 -2.50 -7.96 -9.51
N VAL A 36 -2.79 -6.87 -8.79
CA VAL A 36 -2.62 -5.49 -9.30
C VAL A 36 -1.15 -5.15 -9.57
N ALA A 37 -0.22 -5.81 -8.89
CA ALA A 37 1.22 -5.60 -9.05
C ALA A 37 1.85 -6.41 -10.20
N THR A 38 1.22 -7.51 -10.61
CA THR A 38 1.81 -8.53 -11.51
C THR A 38 1.10 -8.69 -12.84
N LEU A 39 -0.22 -8.46 -12.91
CA LEU A 39 -1.00 -8.59 -14.14
C LEU A 39 -0.71 -7.45 -15.13
N ASN A 40 -0.98 -7.70 -16.41
CA ASN A 40 -0.88 -6.73 -17.50
C ASN A 40 -2.11 -6.80 -18.43
N GLY A 41 -2.28 -5.78 -19.28
CA GLY A 41 -3.36 -5.70 -20.26
C GLY A 41 -4.74 -5.51 -19.63
N GLU A 42 -5.78 -5.97 -20.32
CA GLU A 42 -7.18 -5.76 -19.90
C GLU A 42 -7.50 -6.42 -18.55
N VAL A 43 -6.94 -7.60 -18.28
CA VAL A 43 -7.13 -8.33 -17.01
C VAL A 43 -6.64 -7.48 -15.83
N TRP A 44 -5.52 -6.76 -15.99
CA TRP A 44 -5.02 -5.83 -14.98
C TRP A 44 -5.97 -4.64 -14.77
N GLU A 45 -6.50 -4.07 -15.85
CA GLU A 45 -7.43 -2.93 -15.76
C GLU A 45 -8.74 -3.31 -15.05
N GLN A 46 -9.28 -4.49 -15.35
CA GLN A 46 -10.47 -5.03 -14.70
C GLN A 46 -10.18 -5.33 -13.22
N ASN A 47 -9.11 -6.06 -12.91
CA ASN A 47 -8.72 -6.39 -11.54
C ASN A 47 -8.47 -5.13 -10.69
N ARG A 48 -7.71 -4.16 -11.21
CA ARG A 48 -7.44 -2.89 -10.52
C ARG A 48 -8.72 -2.12 -10.21
N ARG A 49 -9.65 -2.01 -11.17
CA ARG A 49 -10.93 -1.33 -10.96
C ARG A 49 -11.76 -2.03 -9.88
N TYR A 50 -11.82 -3.36 -9.93
CA TYR A 50 -12.53 -4.17 -8.95
C TYR A 50 -11.94 -3.99 -7.54
N CYS A 51 -10.62 -4.19 -7.36
CA CYS A 51 -9.96 -4.01 -6.06
C CYS A 51 -10.17 -2.61 -5.47
N LEU A 52 -10.04 -1.55 -6.28
CA LEU A 52 -10.26 -0.18 -5.82
C LEU A 52 -11.72 0.06 -5.40
N HIS A 53 -12.67 -0.55 -6.10
CA HIS A 53 -14.08 -0.46 -5.72
C HIS A 53 -14.34 -1.17 -4.39
N VAL A 54 -13.84 -2.40 -4.23
CA VAL A 54 -13.94 -3.16 -2.97
C VAL A 54 -13.30 -2.40 -1.80
N LEU A 55 -12.08 -1.87 -1.97
CA LEU A 55 -11.41 -1.11 -0.92
C LEU A 55 -12.23 0.11 -0.46
N ARG A 56 -12.82 0.87 -1.40
CA ARG A 56 -13.71 1.99 -1.05
C ARG A 56 -14.96 1.53 -0.32
N ASN A 57 -15.53 0.39 -0.70
CA ASN A 57 -16.70 -0.16 -0.02
C ASN A 57 -16.36 -0.54 1.43
N LEU A 58 -15.20 -1.15 1.66
CA LEU A 58 -14.68 -1.53 2.97
C LEU A 58 -14.31 -0.33 3.88
N GLY A 59 -14.25 0.89 3.33
CA GLY A 59 -13.97 2.09 4.12
C GLY A 59 -12.67 2.79 3.79
N PHE A 60 -11.96 2.37 2.74
CA PHE A 60 -10.76 3.06 2.28
C PHE A 60 -11.10 4.50 1.88
N GLY A 61 -10.45 5.47 2.52
CA GLY A 61 -10.70 6.90 2.32
C GLY A 61 -11.98 7.41 2.97
N LYS A 62 -12.60 6.65 3.88
CA LYS A 62 -13.74 7.09 4.71
C LYS A 62 -13.29 7.34 6.15
N THR A 63 -14.16 7.98 6.93
CA THR A 63 -13.93 8.28 8.36
C THR A 63 -13.61 7.05 9.20
N SER A 64 -14.17 5.87 8.87
CA SER A 64 -13.86 4.62 9.56
C SER A 64 -12.37 4.23 9.50
N MET A 65 -11.70 4.51 8.38
CA MET A 65 -10.27 4.26 8.27
C MET A 65 -9.46 5.30 9.07
N GLU A 66 -9.94 6.54 9.13
CA GLU A 66 -9.31 7.58 9.93
C GLU A 66 -9.34 7.24 11.43
N GLU A 67 -10.46 6.70 11.91
CA GLU A 67 -10.61 6.22 13.29
C GLU A 67 -9.60 5.12 13.60
N HIS A 68 -9.49 4.10 12.74
CA HIS A 68 -8.50 3.03 12.93
C HIS A 68 -7.05 3.54 12.95
N ILE A 69 -6.72 4.50 12.08
CA ILE A 69 -5.38 5.10 12.05
C ILE A 69 -5.11 5.88 13.34
N LYS A 70 -6.10 6.62 13.86
CA LYS A 70 -5.97 7.35 15.13
C LYS A 70 -5.74 6.39 16.30
N ASP A 71 -6.49 5.29 16.36
CA ASP A 71 -6.33 4.27 17.40
C ASP A 71 -4.93 3.65 17.37
N GLU A 72 -4.42 3.34 16.17
CA GLU A 72 -3.05 2.88 15.95
C GLU A 72 -1.99 3.90 16.39
N CYS A 73 -2.20 5.19 16.10
CA CYS A 73 -1.32 6.25 16.59
C CYS A 73 -1.32 6.35 18.11
N CYS A 74 -2.48 6.25 18.76
CA CYS A 74 -2.59 6.22 20.23
C CYS A 74 -1.78 5.05 20.81
N CYS A 75 -1.92 3.84 20.25
CA CYS A 75 -1.14 2.67 20.68
C CYS A 75 0.37 2.89 20.56
N ILE A 76 0.84 3.55 19.49
CA ILE A 76 2.26 3.88 19.34
C ILE A 76 2.71 4.86 20.42
N VAL A 77 1.95 5.92 20.67
CA VAL A 77 2.29 6.94 21.69
C VAL A 77 2.39 6.31 23.08
N GLU A 78 1.47 5.42 23.44
CA GLU A 78 1.52 4.67 24.70
C GLU A 78 2.80 3.84 24.81
N LYS A 79 3.17 3.11 23.75
CA LYS A 79 4.40 2.30 23.72
C LYS A 79 5.67 3.14 23.84
N VAL A 80 5.68 4.33 23.25
CA VAL A 80 6.78 5.30 23.41
C VAL A 80 6.84 5.81 24.85
N ALA A 81 5.71 6.11 25.48
CA ALA A 81 5.66 6.56 26.86
C ALA A 81 6.11 5.46 27.84
N GLU A 82 5.72 4.20 27.60
CA GLU A 82 6.15 3.02 28.38
C GLU A 82 7.67 2.83 28.39
N ALA A 83 8.36 3.23 27.31
CA ALA A 83 9.80 3.11 27.21
C ALA A 83 10.57 4.04 28.17
N LYS A 84 9.92 5.02 28.80
CA LYS A 84 10.51 5.91 29.84
C LYS A 84 11.88 6.51 29.45
N GLY A 85 12.04 6.87 28.18
CA GLY A 85 13.27 7.45 27.64
C GLY A 85 14.35 6.44 27.21
N ALA A 86 14.08 5.14 27.32
CA ALA A 86 14.95 4.11 26.76
C ALA A 86 14.90 4.11 25.21
N PRO A 87 16.01 3.76 24.53
CA PRO A 87 16.01 3.57 23.09
C PRO A 87 15.00 2.49 22.67
N ILE A 88 14.16 2.82 21.69
CA ILE A 88 13.18 1.89 21.11
C ILE A 88 13.42 1.69 19.61
N ALA A 89 13.20 0.47 19.15
CA ALA A 89 13.19 0.14 17.73
C ALA A 89 11.87 0.61 17.08
N PHE A 90 11.73 1.92 16.87
CA PHE A 90 10.50 2.55 16.39
C PHE A 90 9.97 1.98 15.07
N GLN A 91 10.88 1.53 14.19
CA GLN A 91 10.51 0.93 12.90
C GLN A 91 9.60 -0.28 13.05
N ASN A 92 9.81 -1.12 14.07
CA ASN A 92 9.00 -2.33 14.27
C ASN A 92 7.54 -1.97 14.61
N TYR A 93 7.34 -0.97 15.48
CA TYR A 93 6.00 -0.50 15.84
C TYR A 93 5.28 0.11 14.63
N LEU A 94 5.98 0.89 13.80
CA LEU A 94 5.41 1.43 12.56
C LEU A 94 5.01 0.33 11.57
N LEU A 95 5.87 -0.67 11.37
CA LEU A 95 5.60 -1.81 10.48
C LEU A 95 4.37 -2.60 10.93
N THR A 96 4.29 -2.92 12.22
CA THR A 96 3.13 -3.62 12.78
C THR A 96 1.87 -2.78 12.68
N SER A 97 1.94 -1.49 13.03
CA SER A 97 0.80 -0.58 13.01
C SER A 97 0.24 -0.35 11.60
N THR A 98 1.13 -0.17 10.61
CA THR A 98 0.71 -0.05 9.20
C THR A 98 0.08 -1.34 8.68
N SER A 99 0.59 -2.50 9.11
CA SER A 99 0.00 -3.80 8.76
C SER A 99 -1.39 -3.97 9.40
N ASN A 100 -1.54 -3.62 10.67
CA ASN A 100 -2.83 -3.67 11.38
C ASN A 100 -3.90 -2.80 10.73
N ASN A 101 -3.54 -1.60 10.24
CA ASN A 101 -4.49 -0.74 9.51
C ASN A 101 -5.03 -1.43 8.24
N ILE A 102 -4.17 -2.12 7.49
CA ILE A 102 -4.57 -2.89 6.31
C ILE A 102 -5.38 -4.13 6.71
N SER A 103 -4.97 -4.85 7.76
CA SER A 103 -5.72 -6.00 8.30
C SER A 103 -7.12 -5.59 8.76
N ALA A 104 -7.24 -4.48 9.48
CA ALA A 104 -8.51 -3.95 9.94
C ALA A 104 -9.40 -3.55 8.76
N LEU A 105 -8.83 -2.98 7.70
CA LEU A 105 -9.58 -2.64 6.49
C LEU A 105 -10.07 -3.89 5.73
N VAL A 106 -9.21 -4.90 5.56
CA VAL A 106 -9.50 -6.05 4.70
C VAL A 106 -10.25 -7.16 5.43
N TYR A 107 -9.88 -7.43 6.68
CA TYR A 107 -10.42 -8.51 7.51
C TYR A 107 -11.38 -8.03 8.59
N GLY A 108 -11.55 -6.71 8.78
CA GLY A 108 -12.41 -6.14 9.81
C GLY A 108 -11.85 -6.26 11.23
N ARG A 109 -10.61 -6.72 11.39
CA ARG A 109 -9.94 -6.91 12.68
C ARG A 109 -8.43 -6.70 12.56
N ARG A 110 -7.81 -6.32 13.67
CA ARG A 110 -6.35 -6.29 13.84
C ARG A 110 -5.76 -7.70 13.75
#